data_AF-W2NJX8-F1
#
_entry.id   AF-W2NJX8-F1
#
_cell.length_a   1.000
_cell.length_b   1.000
_cell.length_c   1.000
_cell.angle_alpha   90.00
_cell.angle_beta   90.00
_cell.angle_gamma   90.00
#
_symmetry.space_group_name_H-M   'P 1'
#
loop_
_entity.id
_entity.type
_entity.pdbx_description
1 polymer ?
#
loop_
_entity_poly.entity_id
_entity_poly.type
_entity_poly.pdbx_seq_one_letter_code
_entity_poly.pdbx_strand_id
1 'polypeptide(L)' 'MHVERHEFTSAENKMIVRSYTFFALQKEHGLLSGKRTRELVAECLGCSTYTVARVIAVYNASQKTDFE' A
#
# COMPACT_ATOMS: atom_id res chain seq x y z
N MET A 1 7.31 -0.89 25.91
CA MET A 1 6.95 0.30 25.12
C MET A 1 5.71 -0.05 24.31
N HIS A 2 4.54 0.51 24.65
CA HIS A 2 3.39 0.44 23.76
C HIS A 2 3.71 1.35 22.58
N VAL A 3 4.00 0.77 21.41
CA VAL A 3 4.03 1.53 20.17
C VAL A 3 2.58 1.77 19.83
N GLU A 4 2.08 2.99 20.06
CA GLU A 4 0.80 3.39 19.50
C GLU A 4 0.86 3.13 17.99
N ARG A 5 0.00 2.22 17.52
CA ARG A 5 -0.09 1.93 16.10
C ARG A 5 -0.68 3.17 15.46
N HIS A 6 0.10 3.82 14.57
CA HIS A 6 -0.45 4.87 13.71
C HIS A 6 -1.69 4.33 13.00
N GLU A 7 -2.84 4.88 13.35
CA GLU A 7 -4.08 4.62 12.66
C GLU A 7 -4.08 5.47 11.39
N PHE A 8 -3.85 4.81 10.25
CA PHE A 8 -3.86 5.45 8.96
C PHE A 8 -5.26 5.94 8.65
N THR A 9 -5.37 7.23 8.37
CA THR A 9 -6.60 7.87 7.92
C THR A 9 -7.10 7.24 6.63
N SER A 10 -8.39 7.40 6.38
CA SER A 10 -9.04 7.03 5.13
C SER A 10 -8.30 7.56 3.88
N ALA A 11 -7.79 8.79 3.94
CA ALA A 11 -7.01 9.38 2.86
C ALA A 11 -5.64 8.69 2.65
N GLU A 12 -4.92 8.38 3.72
CA GLU A 12 -3.65 7.67 3.62
C GLU A 12 -3.84 6.24 3.10
N ASN A 13 -4.89 5.54 3.53
CA ASN A 13 -5.24 4.22 3.00
C ASN A 13 -5.56 4.28 1.50
N LYS A 14 -6.33 5.29 1.06
CA LYS A 14 -6.58 5.56 -0.37
C LYS A 14 -5.28 5.79 -1.13
N MET A 15 -4.33 6.54 -0.56
CA MET A 15 -3.02 6.78 -1.17
C MET A 15 -2.21 5.49 -1.32
N ILE A 16 -2.14 4.67 -0.27
CA ILE A 16 -1.43 3.36 -0.31
C ILE A 16 -1.98 2.47 -1.42
N VAL A 17 -3.31 2.36 -1.56
CA VAL A 17 -3.93 1.57 -2.63
C VAL A 17 -3.56 2.11 -4.01
N ARG A 18 -3.68 3.43 -4.23
CA ARG A 18 -3.34 4.07 -5.51
C ARG A 18 -1.88 3.85 -5.89
N SER A 19 -0.96 4.04 -4.95
CA SER A 19 0.47 3.78 -5.16
C SER A 19 0.73 2.31 -5.47
N TYR A 20 0.08 1.38 -4.77
CA TYR A 20 0.22 -0.04 -5.03
C TYR A 20 -0.21 -0.42 -6.45
N THR A 21 -1.40 0.04 -6.88
CA THR A 21 -1.90 -0.21 -8.24
C THR A 21 -0.99 0.39 -9.30
N PHE A 22 -0.48 1.61 -9.07
CA PHE A 22 0.49 2.24 -9.96
C PHE A 22 1.75 1.38 -10.11
N PHE A 23 2.40 1.01 -9.00
CA PHE A 23 3.63 0.21 -9.06
C PHE A 23 3.40 -1.19 -9.63
N ALA A 24 2.23 -1.81 -9.38
CA ALA A 24 1.87 -3.08 -10.00
C ALA A 24 1.82 -2.97 -11.53
N LEU A 25 1.14 -1.94 -12.07
CA LEU A 25 1.09 -1.67 -13.51
C LEU A 25 2.49 -1.41 -14.10
N GLN A 26 3.32 -0.61 -13.42
CA GLN A 26 4.70 -0.37 -13.88
C GLN A 26 5.53 -1.68 -13.96
N LYS A 27 5.31 -2.62 -13.03
CA LYS A 27 5.95 -3.94 -13.08
C LYS A 27 5.43 -4.80 -14.22
N GLU A 28 4.12 -4.77 -14.50
CA GLU A 28 3.52 -5.47 -15.65
C GLU A 28 4.08 -4.96 -16.98
N HIS A 29 4.35 -3.67 -17.09
CA HIS A 29 5.05 -3.07 -18.24
C HIS A 29 6.57 -3.35 -18.27
N GLY A 30 7.10 -4.11 -17.31
CA GLY A 30 8.53 -4.44 -17.24
C GLY A 30 9.43 -3.28 -16.83
N LEU A 31 8.88 -2.16 -16.37
CA LEU A 31 9.63 -0.95 -16.00
C LEU A 31 10.28 -1.07 -14.62
N LEU A 32 9.82 -2.00 -13.78
CA LEU A 32 10.34 -2.23 -12.43
C LEU A 32 10.55 -3.72 -12.16
N SER A 33 11.74 -4.10 -11.72
CA SER A 33 12.12 -5.48 -11.39
C SER A 33 12.79 -5.59 -10.01
N GLY A 34 12.97 -6.80 -9.51
CA GLY A 34 13.71 -7.09 -8.27
C GLY A 34 12.93 -6.91 -6.96
N LYS A 35 12.22 -5.80 -6.75
CA LYS A 35 11.45 -5.55 -5.51
C LYS A 35 9.99 -5.96 -5.60
N ARG A 36 9.39 -6.39 -4.49
CA ARG A 36 7.94 -6.61 -4.38
C ARG A 36 7.22 -5.27 -4.40
N THR A 37 6.02 -5.20 -5.00
CA THR A 37 5.22 -3.97 -5.08
C THR A 37 5.02 -3.30 -3.72
N ARG A 38 4.76 -4.09 -2.68
CA ARG A 38 4.60 -3.58 -1.30
C ARG A 38 5.85 -2.92 -0.72
N GLU A 39 7.05 -3.33 -1.15
CA GLU A 39 8.32 -2.76 -0.71
C GLU A 39 8.53 -1.40 -1.38
N LEU A 40 8.24 -1.31 -2.67
CA LEU A 40 8.28 -0.05 -3.42
C LEU A 40 7.32 0.99 -2.82
N VAL A 41 6.09 0.60 -2.48
CA VAL A 41 5.11 1.49 -1.85
C VAL A 41 5.57 1.93 -0.46
N ALA A 42 6.06 1.00 0.35
CA ALA A 42 6.56 1.28 1.71
C ALA A 42 7.72 2.28 1.70
N GLU A 43 8.69 2.08 0.81
CA GLU A 43 9.81 3.01 0.60
C GLU A 43 9.32 4.36 0.10
N CYS A 44 8.39 4.39 -0.87
CA CYS A 44 7.87 5.62 -1.47
C CYS A 44 7.06 6.48 -0.49
N LEU A 45 6.27 5.85 0.40
CA LEU A 45 5.39 6.54 1.34
C LEU A 45 5.97 6.65 2.75
N GLY A 46 7.19 6.13 2.98
CA GLY A 46 7.84 6.15 4.29
C GLY A 46 7.07 5.36 5.36
N CYS A 47 6.41 4.26 4.99
CA CYS A 47 5.62 3.45 5.90
C CYS A 47 6.11 1.99 5.94
N SER A 48 5.57 1.18 6.85
CA SER A 48 5.99 -0.23 6.96
C SER A 48 5.39 -1.08 5.85
N THR A 49 6.14 -2.08 5.36
CA THR A 49 5.63 -3.08 4.41
C THR A 49 4.45 -3.88 4.96
N TYR A 50 4.38 -4.03 6.29
CA TYR A 50 3.24 -4.64 6.99
C TYR A 50 1.97 -3.79 6.87
N THR A 51 2.09 -2.47 7.00
CA THR A 51 0.98 -1.53 6.78
C THR A 51 0.44 -1.70 5.37
N VAL A 52 1.30 -1.66 4.36
CA VAL A 52 0.89 -1.83 2.96
C VAL A 52 0.17 -3.16 2.76
N ALA A 53 0.74 -4.26 3.27
CA ALA A 53 0.11 -5.58 3.16
C ALA A 53 -1.28 -5.62 3.79
N ARG A 54 -1.46 -5.00 4.96
CA ARG A 54 -2.76 -4.95 5.65
C ARG A 54 -3.79 -4.15 4.86
N VAL A 55 -3.43 -2.95 4.37
CA VAL A 55 -4.33 -2.09 3.59
C VAL A 55 -4.73 -2.78 2.28
N ILE A 56 -3.78 -3.43 1.60
CA ILE A 56 -4.07 -4.15 0.35
C ILE A 56 -4.92 -5.41 0.60
N ALA A 57 -4.76 -6.09 1.74
CA ALA A 57 -5.64 -7.20 2.10
C ALA A 57 -7.09 -6.72 2.29
N VAL A 58 -7.30 -5.59 2.98
CA VAL A 58 -8.62 -4.97 3.16
C VAL A 58 -9.21 -4.53 1.82
N TYR A 59 -8.40 -3.90 0.97
CA TYR A 59 -8.80 -3.49 -0.37
C TYR A 59 -9.21 -4.70 -1.23
N ASN A 60 -8.42 -5.78 -1.25
CA ASN A 60 -8.72 -6.97 -2.04
C ASN A 60 -9.98 -7.71 -1.55
N ALA A 61 -10.25 -7.69 -0.24
CA ALA A 61 -11.43 -8.32 0.35
C ALA A 61 -12.73 -7.56 0.04
N SER A 62 -12.66 -6.23 -0.05
CA SER A 62 -13.83 -5.37 -0.24
C SER A 62 -14.01 -4.86 -1.66
N GLN A 63 -12.94 -4.82 -2.45
CA GLN A 63 -12.79 -4.07 -3.71
C GLN A 63 -13.19 -2.59 -3.62
N LYS A 64 -13.40 -2.07 -2.41
CA LYS A 64 -13.80 -0.68 -2.17
C LYS A 64 -12.56 0.14 -1.89
N THR A 65 -12.46 1.27 -2.57
CA THR A 65 -11.47 2.30 -2.23
C THR A 65 -12.02 3.30 -1.23
N ASP A 66 -13.31 3.23 -0.88
CA ASP A 66 -13.88 3.97 0.24
C ASP A 66 -13.55 3.29 1.55
N PHE A 67 -12.35 3.62 2.02
CA PHE A 67 -12.11 3.75 3.44
C PHE A 67 -12.91 5.00 3.85
N GLU A 68 -14.09 4.82 4.45
CA GLU A 68 -14.84 5.88 5.15
C GLU A 68 -14.50 5.79 6.64
#